data_AF-A0AAV9XFS8-F1
#
_entry.id   AF-A0AAV9XFS8-F1
#
_cell.length_a   1.000
_cell.length_b   1.000
_cell.length_c   1.000
_cell.angle_alpha   90.00
_cell.angle_beta   90.00
_cell.angle_gamma   90.00
#
_symmetry.space_group_name_H-M   'P 1'
#
loop_
_entity.id
_entity.type
_entity.pdbx_description
1 polymer ?
#
loop_
_entity_poly.entity_id
_entity_poly.type
_entity_poly.pdbx_seq_one_letter_code
_entity_poly.pdbx_strand_id
1 'polypeptide(L)'
;MAQKSEYIQTETGNKVSRKSLIIGSQNIILGGKTIIQAECCIRGDLRRLVPQGQSAAAVAIAVGRYCFLSRGSLLRPPSKIYRGQFSYYPMKLGDHVFVGEGSVIEAAVIGSYVSIGKNCVIVRGSLHH
;
A
#
# COMPACT_ATOMS: atom_id res chain seq x y z
N MET A 1 -27.98 15.78 -14.62
CA MET A 1 -27.13 14.58 -14.43
C MET A 1 -26.40 14.72 -13.11
N ALA A 2 -26.67 13.88 -12.11
CA ALA A 2 -25.97 13.95 -10.83
C ALA A 2 -24.48 13.61 -11.06
N GLN A 3 -23.58 14.58 -10.88
CA GLN A 3 -22.15 14.32 -10.91
C GLN A 3 -21.81 13.38 -9.76
N LYS A 4 -21.53 12.12 -10.09
CA LYS A 4 -21.07 11.12 -9.13
C LYS A 4 -19.69 11.60 -8.64
N SER A 5 -19.55 11.88 -7.33
CA SER A 5 -18.29 12.34 -6.73
C SER A 5 -17.11 11.47 -7.20
N GLU A 6 -16.04 12.10 -7.67
CA GLU A 6 -14.82 11.45 -8.19
C GLU A 6 -14.11 10.60 -7.11
N TYR A 7 -14.37 10.92 -5.84
CA TYR A 7 -13.82 10.24 -4.68
C TYR A 7 -14.92 9.52 -3.88
N ILE A 8 -14.58 8.32 -3.41
CA ILE A 8 -15.29 7.59 -2.38
C ILE A 8 -14.74 8.08 -1.04
N GLN A 9 -15.63 8.50 -0.15
CA GLN A 9 -15.26 8.86 1.22
C GLN A 9 -15.71 7.76 2.18
N THR A 10 -14.83 7.30 3.05
CA THR A 10 -15.15 6.34 4.11
C THR A 10 -15.54 7.07 5.41
N GLU A 11 -16.21 6.38 6.33
CA GLU A 11 -16.54 6.90 7.66
C GLU A 11 -15.30 7.34 8.45
N THR A 12 -14.18 6.65 8.24
CA THR A 12 -12.85 6.97 8.80
C THR A 12 -12.17 8.17 8.13
N GLY A 13 -12.85 8.85 7.19
CA GLY A 13 -12.36 10.05 6.52
C GLY A 13 -11.37 9.80 5.38
N ASN A 14 -11.18 8.56 4.93
CA ASN A 14 -10.33 8.29 3.77
C ASN A 14 -11.03 8.77 2.50
N LYS A 15 -10.27 9.35 1.57
CA LYS A 15 -10.75 9.77 0.24
C LYS A 15 -10.06 8.92 -0.82
N VAL A 16 -10.80 8.03 -1.45
CA VAL A 16 -10.29 7.08 -2.43
C VAL A 16 -10.83 7.41 -3.81
N SER A 17 -9.96 7.72 -4.76
CA SER A 17 -10.39 7.99 -6.14
C SER A 17 -11.03 6.75 -6.74
N ARG A 18 -12.16 6.92 -7.45
CA ARG A 18 -12.81 5.83 -8.20
C ARG A 18 -11.96 5.31 -9.36
N LYS A 19 -10.95 6.07 -9.78
CA LYS A 19 -9.98 5.70 -10.82
C LYS A 19 -8.74 4.99 -10.24
N SER A 20 -8.70 4.74 -8.94
CA SER A 20 -7.63 3.93 -8.32
C SER A 20 -7.95 2.44 -8.43
N LEU A 21 -6.90 1.62 -8.45
CA LEU A 21 -6.98 0.16 -8.51
C LEU A 21 -6.59 -0.43 -7.16
N ILE A 22 -7.59 -0.90 -6.40
CA ILE A 22 -7.39 -1.56 -5.11
C ILE A 22 -7.72 -3.03 -5.28
N ILE A 23 -6.72 -3.89 -5.13
CA ILE A 23 -6.86 -5.34 -5.26
C ILE A 23 -6.69 -5.98 -3.88
N GLY A 24 -7.58 -6.90 -3.51
CA GLY A 24 -7.51 -7.57 -2.20
C GLY A 24 -7.78 -6.61 -1.03
N SER A 25 -8.82 -5.78 -1.14
CA SER A 25 -9.20 -4.79 -0.12
C SER A 25 -9.38 -5.37 1.27
N GLN A 26 -9.80 -6.63 1.39
CA GLN A 26 -9.90 -7.38 2.65
C GLN A 26 -8.55 -7.53 3.38
N ASN A 27 -7.44 -7.38 2.67
CA ASN A 27 -6.08 -7.47 3.21
C ASN A 27 -5.42 -6.09 3.34
N ILE A 28 -6.18 -5.00 3.16
CA ILE A 28 -5.67 -3.63 3.18
C ILE A 28 -6.32 -2.88 4.35
N ILE A 29 -5.48 -2.27 5.19
CA ILE A 29 -5.94 -1.41 6.27
C ILE A 29 -5.58 0.04 5.93
N LEU A 30 -6.57 0.93 6.04
CA LEU A 30 -6.38 2.37 5.93
C LEU A 30 -6.63 3.02 7.30
N GLY A 31 -5.60 3.64 7.87
CA GLY A 31 -5.62 4.20 9.23
C GLY A 31 -6.60 5.35 9.44
N GLY A 32 -7.08 5.99 8.36
CA GLY A 32 -8.04 7.08 8.41
C GLY A 32 -7.46 8.40 7.89
N LYS A 33 -8.34 9.26 7.36
CA LYS A 33 -7.97 10.56 6.75
C LYS A 33 -6.89 10.46 5.67
N THR A 34 -6.76 9.30 5.03
CA THR A 34 -5.78 9.05 3.96
C THR A 34 -6.41 9.37 2.61
N ILE A 35 -5.62 9.97 1.71
CA ILE A 35 -6.04 10.34 0.36
C ILE A 35 -5.34 9.44 -0.65
N ILE A 36 -6.12 8.80 -1.54
CA ILE A 36 -5.64 7.97 -2.63
C ILE A 36 -6.10 8.60 -3.93
N GLN A 37 -5.16 9.11 -4.72
CA GLN A 37 -5.46 9.76 -6.01
C GLN A 37 -5.77 8.75 -7.13
N ALA A 38 -6.13 9.29 -8.30
CA ALA A 38 -6.41 8.50 -9.49
C ALA A 38 -5.19 7.69 -9.92
N GLU A 39 -5.40 6.55 -10.60
CA GLU A 39 -4.34 5.69 -11.14
C GLU A 39 -3.39 5.08 -10.09
N CYS A 40 -3.60 5.35 -8.80
CA CYS A 40 -2.87 4.64 -7.76
C CYS A 40 -3.26 3.17 -7.78
N CYS A 41 -2.27 2.29 -7.64
CA CYS A 41 -2.48 0.86 -7.56
C CYS A 41 -2.01 0.34 -6.20
N ILE A 42 -2.89 -0.35 -5.47
CA ILE A 42 -2.61 -0.93 -4.16
C ILE A 42 -2.86 -2.43 -4.25
N ARG A 43 -1.80 -3.22 -4.13
CA ARG A 43 -1.84 -4.68 -4.31
C ARG A 43 -1.88 -5.45 -3.00
N GLY A 44 -3.06 -5.52 -2.39
CA GLY A 44 -3.32 -6.32 -1.19
C GLY A 44 -3.46 -7.82 -1.46
N ASP A 45 -3.47 -8.25 -2.72
CA ASP A 45 -3.50 -9.65 -3.12
C ASP A 45 -2.16 -10.38 -2.92
N LEU A 46 -1.05 -9.63 -2.92
CA LEU A 46 0.30 -10.15 -2.79
C LEU A 46 0.66 -10.40 -1.31
N ARG A 47 0.23 -11.55 -0.78
CA ARG A 47 0.47 -11.95 0.61
C ARG A 47 1.39 -13.17 0.74
N ARG A 48 1.85 -13.42 1.97
CA ARG A 48 2.54 -14.66 2.31
C ARG A 48 1.65 -15.86 1.97
N LEU A 49 2.15 -16.75 1.12
CA LEU A 49 1.63 -18.09 0.97
C LEU A 49 2.04 -18.87 2.22
N VAL A 50 1.07 -19.13 3.09
CA VAL A 50 1.23 -20.04 4.23
C VAL A 50 0.72 -21.42 3.81
N PRO A 51 1.36 -22.51 4.25
CA PRO A 51 0.82 -23.86 4.11
C PRO A 51 -0.60 -23.94 4.70
N GLN A 52 -1.45 -24.78 4.11
CA GLN A 52 -2.80 -25.03 4.62
C GLN A 52 -2.74 -25.39 6.11
N GLY A 53 -3.46 -24.62 6.95
CA GLY A 53 -3.53 -24.84 8.40
C GLY A 53 -2.79 -23.84 9.28
N GLN A 54 -1.98 -22.93 8.71
CA GLN A 54 -1.41 -21.80 9.45
C GLN A 54 -2.08 -20.50 9.05
N SER A 55 -2.43 -19.68 10.03
CA SER A 55 -3.08 -18.39 9.79
C SER A 55 -2.10 -17.45 9.09
N ALA A 56 -2.41 -17.09 7.84
CA ALA A 56 -1.64 -16.07 7.13
C ALA A 56 -1.73 -14.76 7.90
N ALA A 57 -0.68 -13.93 7.87
CA ALA A 57 -0.83 -12.54 8.25
C ALA A 57 -2.03 -11.96 7.48
N ALA A 58 -3.07 -11.54 8.22
CA ALA A 58 -4.35 -11.12 7.63
C ALA A 58 -4.22 -9.86 6.76
N VAL A 59 -3.11 -9.14 6.89
CA VAL A 59 -2.88 -7.83 6.28
C VAL A 59 -1.68 -7.88 5.37
N ALA A 60 -1.88 -7.53 4.11
CA ALA A 60 -0.82 -7.38 3.12
C ALA A 60 -0.24 -5.96 3.14
N ILE A 61 -1.10 -4.94 3.28
CA ILE A 61 -0.71 -3.53 3.30
C ILE A 61 -1.46 -2.82 4.43
N ALA A 62 -0.72 -2.23 5.36
CA ALA A 62 -1.24 -1.33 6.37
C ALA A 62 -0.78 0.10 6.09
N VAL A 63 -1.71 1.00 5.83
CA VAL A 63 -1.45 2.43 5.66
C VAL A 63 -1.85 3.16 6.93
N GLY A 64 -0.95 4.00 7.46
CA GLY A 64 -1.24 4.84 8.62
C GLY A 64 -2.26 5.94 8.34
N ARG A 65 -2.35 6.87 9.27
CA ARG A 65 -3.25 8.03 9.23
C ARG A 65 -2.64 9.18 8.45
N TYR A 66 -3.51 10.01 7.86
CA TYR A 66 -3.10 11.23 7.15
C TYR A 66 -2.06 10.99 6.05
N CYS A 67 -2.12 9.82 5.41
CA CYS A 67 -1.23 9.52 4.30
C CYS A 67 -1.77 10.14 3.00
N PHE A 68 -0.88 10.49 2.09
CA PHE A 68 -1.22 11.03 0.79
C PHE A 68 -0.53 10.22 -0.30
N LEU A 69 -1.32 9.50 -1.10
CA LEU A 69 -0.84 8.74 -2.24
C LEU A 69 -1.16 9.52 -3.52
N SER A 70 -0.14 10.11 -4.13
CA SER A 70 -0.27 10.89 -5.36
C SER A 70 -0.56 9.99 -6.57
N ARG A 71 -1.05 10.60 -7.65
CA ARG A 71 -1.44 9.94 -8.89
C ARG A 71 -0.39 8.93 -9.39
N GLY A 72 -0.86 7.77 -9.84
CA GLY A 72 0.02 6.75 -10.43
C GLY A 72 0.99 6.08 -9.45
N SER A 73 0.87 6.31 -8.14
CA SER A 73 1.70 5.62 -7.15
C SER A 73 1.32 4.14 -7.04
N LEU A 74 2.32 3.26 -6.94
CA LEU A 74 2.15 1.82 -6.84
C LEU A 74 2.61 1.33 -5.46
N LEU A 75 1.69 0.78 -4.68
CA LEU A 75 1.99 0.12 -3.41
C LEU A 75 1.93 -1.39 -3.62
N ARG A 76 3.09 -2.02 -3.55
CA ARG A 76 3.24 -3.45 -3.73
C ARG A 76 4.03 -4.04 -2.54
N PRO A 77 3.50 -5.05 -1.83
CA PRO A 77 4.22 -5.70 -0.75
C PRO A 77 5.59 -6.24 -1.22
N PRO A 78 6.67 -6.10 -0.41
CA PRO A 78 7.97 -6.65 -0.75
C PRO A 78 7.91 -8.17 -0.88
N SER A 79 8.60 -8.69 -1.90
CA SER A 79 8.85 -10.12 -2.01
C SER A 79 10.19 -10.51 -1.38
N LYS A 80 10.29 -11.75 -0.88
CA LYS A 80 11.55 -12.37 -0.47
C LYS A 80 11.52 -13.84 -0.90
N ILE A 81 12.64 -14.30 -1.45
CA ILE A 81 12.88 -15.72 -1.68
C ILE A 81 13.55 -16.28 -0.42
N TYR A 82 12.96 -17.31 0.17
CA TYR A 82 13.56 -18.05 1.28
C TYR A 82 13.59 -19.53 0.93
N ARG A 83 14.78 -20.12 0.90
CA ARG A 83 14.99 -21.55 0.56
C ARG A 83 14.27 -21.98 -0.73
N GLY A 84 14.35 -21.16 -1.77
CA GLY A 84 13.70 -21.42 -3.07
C GLY A 84 12.19 -21.15 -3.14
N GLN A 85 11.54 -20.81 -2.02
CA GLN A 85 10.12 -20.43 -1.99
C GLN A 85 9.96 -18.92 -2.03
N PHE A 86 9.14 -18.44 -2.97
CA PHE A 86 8.80 -17.03 -3.12
C PHE A 86 7.65 -16.64 -2.18
N SER A 87 7.85 -15.60 -1.38
CA SER A 87 6.85 -15.16 -0.39
C SER A 87 6.81 -13.64 -0.25
N TYR A 88 5.61 -13.08 -0.12
CA TYR A 88 5.42 -11.66 0.17
C TYR A 88 5.37 -11.39 1.67
N TYR A 89 5.91 -10.25 2.08
CA TYR A 89 5.91 -9.78 3.46
C TYR A 89 4.96 -8.59 3.58
N PRO A 90 4.29 -8.44 4.73
CA PRO A 90 3.39 -7.31 4.95
C PRO A 90 4.15 -5.98 4.83
N MET A 91 3.52 -5.02 4.18
CA MET A 91 3.98 -3.64 4.08
C MET A 91 3.26 -2.78 5.13
N LYS A 92 4.00 -1.89 5.79
CA LYS A 92 3.46 -0.91 6.72
C LYS A 92 3.94 0.50 6.38
N LEU A 93 3.01 1.44 6.18
CA LEU A 93 3.27 2.87 6.13
C LEU A 93 2.89 3.48 7.49
N GLY A 94 3.76 4.36 8.01
CA GLY A 94 3.50 5.15 9.20
C GLY A 94 2.43 6.23 8.99
N ASP A 95 2.33 7.13 9.97
CA ASP A 95 1.42 8.28 9.92
C ASP A 95 2.08 9.46 9.18
N HIS A 96 1.31 10.30 8.49
CA HIS A 96 1.81 11.46 7.73
C HIS A 96 2.84 11.11 6.65
N VAL A 97 2.61 10.03 5.92
CA VAL A 97 3.46 9.66 4.77
C VAL A 97 2.94 10.31 3.50
N PHE A 98 3.83 10.99 2.78
CA PHE A 98 3.56 11.52 1.45
C PHE A 98 4.26 10.65 0.40
N VAL A 99 3.50 10.13 -0.57
CA VAL A 99 4.03 9.38 -1.71
C VAL A 99 3.81 10.21 -2.97
N GLY A 100 4.91 10.61 -3.62
CA GLY A 100 4.89 11.37 -4.85
C GLY A 100 4.34 10.60 -6.05
N GLU A 101 4.04 11.36 -7.10
CA GLU A 101 3.45 10.87 -8.34
C GLU A 101 4.39 9.89 -9.05
N GLY A 102 3.83 8.80 -9.59
CA GLY A 102 4.58 7.78 -10.32
C GLY A 102 5.56 6.96 -9.46
N SER A 103 5.53 7.12 -8.13
CA SER A 103 6.46 6.41 -7.24
C SER A 103 6.02 4.98 -6.96
N VAL A 104 6.98 4.06 -6.93
CA VAL A 104 6.79 2.63 -6.66
C VAL A 104 7.34 2.30 -5.28
N ILE A 105 6.48 1.78 -4.43
CA ILE A 105 6.78 1.45 -3.04
C ILE A 105 6.74 -0.06 -2.89
N GLU A 106 7.90 -0.65 -2.57
CA GLU A 106 8.12 -2.06 -2.25
C GLU A 106 8.87 -2.23 -0.92
N ALA A 107 8.81 -1.23 -0.02
CA ALA A 107 9.42 -1.32 1.30
C ALA A 107 8.57 -2.13 2.28
N ALA A 108 9.21 -2.85 3.21
CA ALA A 108 8.49 -3.53 4.30
C ALA A 108 7.90 -2.52 5.30
N VAL A 109 8.65 -1.48 5.62
CA VAL A 109 8.23 -0.45 6.58
C VAL A 109 8.66 0.92 6.06
N ILE A 110 7.71 1.87 6.04
CA ILE A 110 7.97 3.31 5.91
C ILE A 110 7.62 3.95 7.25
N GLY A 111 8.55 4.73 7.80
CA GLY A 111 8.33 5.46 9.05
C GLY A 111 7.26 6.54 8.94
N SER A 112 6.88 7.14 10.07
CA SER A 112 6.00 8.30 10.07
C SER A 112 6.75 9.56 9.62
N TYR A 113 6.02 10.55 9.09
CA TYR A 113 6.58 11.84 8.61
C TYR A 113 7.58 11.70 7.45
N VAL A 114 7.45 10.64 6.65
CA VAL A 114 8.29 10.42 5.48
C VAL A 114 7.66 11.07 4.26
N SER A 115 8.44 11.87 3.54
CA SER A 115 8.05 12.40 2.23
C SER A 115 8.87 11.74 1.14
N ILE A 116 8.18 11.10 0.21
CA ILE A 116 8.76 10.40 -0.93
C ILE A 116 8.48 11.28 -2.14
N GLY A 117 9.54 11.64 -2.87
CA GLY A 117 9.45 12.45 -4.07
C GLY A 117 8.68 11.77 -5.21
N LYS A 118 8.59 12.46 -6.34
CA LYS A 118 7.99 11.93 -7.57
C LYS A 118 8.95 10.94 -8.25
N ASN A 119 8.40 9.93 -8.91
CA ASN A 119 9.13 8.91 -9.66
C ASN A 119 10.22 8.20 -8.84
N CYS A 120 10.01 8.07 -7.53
CA CYS A 120 10.92 7.35 -6.67
C CYS A 120 10.57 5.86 -6.66
N VAL A 121 11.59 5.01 -6.65
CA VAL A 121 11.42 3.58 -6.46
C VAL A 121 12.04 3.20 -5.11
N ILE A 122 11.21 2.81 -4.15
CA ILE A 122 11.67 2.33 -2.85
C ILE A 122 11.60 0.82 -2.85
N VAL A 123 12.74 0.17 -2.97
CA VAL A 123 12.87 -1.29 -2.92
C VAL A 123 13.46 -1.68 -1.57
N ARG A 124 13.09 -2.86 -1.09
CA ARG A 124 13.79 -3.48 0.04
C ARG A 124 15.27 -3.68 -0.29
N GLY A 125 16.16 -3.20 0.58
CA GLY A 125 17.55 -3.65 0.62
C GLY A 125 17.61 -5.12 1.06
N SER A 126 18.03 -6.00 0.17
CA SER A 126 18.46 -7.36 0.53
C SER A 126 19.77 -7.27 1.31
N LEU A 127 19.67 -7.01 2.62
CA LEU A 127 20.75 -7.35 3.55
C LEU A 127 20.84 -8.88 3.56
N HIS A 128 21.67 -9.40 2.67
CA HIS A 128 22.32 -10.69 2.84
C HIS A 128 23.26 -10.53 4.05
N HIS A 129 22.83 -11.05 5.20
CA HIS A 129 23.75 -11.47 6.25
C HIS A 129 24.20 -12.90 5.94
#